data_AF-A0A961C5F0-F1
#
_entry.id   AF-A0A961C5F0-F1
#
_cell.length_a   1.000
_cell.length_b   1.000
_cell.length_c   1.000
_cell.angle_alpha   90.00
_cell.angle_beta   90.00
_cell.angle_gamma   90.00
#
_symmetry.space_group_name_H-M   'P 1'
#
loop_
_entity.id
_entity.type
_entity.pdbx_description
1 polymer ?
#
loop_
_entity_poly.entity_id
_entity_poly.type
_entity_poly.pdbx_seq_one_letter_code
_entity_poly.pdbx_strand_id
1 'polypeptide(L)'
;MTRWYRRAALTSIAACVLLAGCSNATEEFCDDLIKAKDLTSLTDAIQDKDFKAAAAQAKELRQLADNAPDAVRSDMQELARSVQEIVELLTKDEAQASVSENPADSTSEVEQLRNQLNSRFDDLDRRSARVSRWTSEKCGVNL
;
A
#
# COMPACT_ATOMS: atom_id res chain seq x y z
N MET A 1 6.11 -18.19 -69.04
CA MET A 1 4.99 -18.03 -68.08
C MET A 1 5.49 -17.18 -66.92
N THR A 2 5.58 -15.85 -67.05
CA THR A 2 4.62 -14.82 -66.56
C THR A 2 4.23 -15.00 -65.08
N ARG A 3 4.87 -14.27 -64.16
CA ARG A 3 4.48 -12.95 -63.62
C ARG A 3 3.56 -13.07 -62.40
N TRP A 4 4.08 -12.80 -61.21
CA TRP A 4 3.35 -12.06 -60.18
C TRP A 4 4.33 -11.06 -59.54
N TYR A 5 4.18 -9.80 -59.95
CA TYR A 5 4.93 -8.63 -59.50
C TYR A 5 4.09 -7.87 -58.48
N ARG A 6 4.76 -7.32 -57.45
CA ARG A 6 4.47 -6.03 -56.75
C ARG A 6 3.17 -6.03 -55.94
N ARG A 7 3.10 -5.54 -54.70
CA ARG A 7 3.38 -4.22 -54.09
C ARG A 7 3.19 -4.46 -52.57
N ALA A 8 3.70 -3.74 -51.57
CA ALA A 8 4.17 -2.38 -51.45
C ALA A 8 5.10 -2.27 -50.23
N ALA A 9 6.09 -1.40 -50.30
CA ALA A 9 6.74 -0.85 -49.13
C ALA A 9 5.77 0.11 -48.41
N LEU A 10 5.70 0.01 -47.08
CA LEU A 10 5.32 1.12 -46.20
C LEU A 10 6.31 1.16 -45.03
N THR A 11 7.30 2.03 -45.20
CA THR A 11 8.00 2.74 -44.14
C THR A 11 7.02 3.35 -43.14
N SER A 12 7.25 3.17 -41.85
CA SER A 12 6.86 4.14 -40.83
C SER A 12 7.84 4.08 -39.66
N ILE A 13 8.48 5.23 -39.49
CA ILE A 13 9.42 5.64 -38.47
C ILE A 13 8.77 5.46 -37.10
N ALA A 14 9.24 4.50 -36.29
CA ALA A 14 9.02 4.56 -34.85
C ALA A 14 10.19 5.35 -34.24
N ALA A 15 10.10 6.67 -34.41
CA ALA A 15 10.87 7.60 -33.59
C ALA A 15 10.39 7.46 -32.15
N CYS A 16 11.06 6.61 -31.35
CA CYS A 16 11.04 6.75 -29.90
C CYS A 16 11.91 7.96 -29.53
N VAL A 17 11.38 9.15 -29.81
CA VAL A 17 11.67 10.33 -29.00
C VAL A 17 11.00 10.07 -27.66
N LEU A 18 11.70 9.42 -26.74
CA LEU A 18 11.40 9.51 -25.32
C LEU A 18 12.51 10.33 -24.68
N LEU A 19 12.29 11.63 -24.77
CA LEU A 19 12.61 12.65 -23.78
C LEU A 19 13.44 12.12 -22.60
N ALA A 20 14.75 12.34 -22.68
CA ALA A 20 15.54 12.60 -21.49
C ALA A 20 14.93 13.83 -20.78
N GLY A 21 14.19 13.61 -19.69
CA GLY A 21 13.51 14.69 -18.97
C GLY A 21 12.31 14.31 -18.10
N CYS A 22 11.87 13.05 -18.06
CA CYS A 22 10.95 12.55 -17.04
C CYS A 22 11.74 11.59 -16.15
N SER A 23 12.16 12.00 -14.95
CA SER A 23 12.26 10.99 -13.88
C SER A 23 10.86 10.42 -13.80
N ASN A 24 10.71 9.13 -14.09
CA ASN A 24 9.39 8.52 -14.05
C ASN A 24 8.96 8.65 -12.58
N ALA A 25 7.86 9.34 -12.30
CA ALA A 25 7.28 9.39 -10.94
C ALA A 25 7.07 7.98 -10.36
N THR A 26 6.97 6.97 -11.23
CA THR A 26 7.01 5.55 -10.89
C THR A 26 8.37 5.10 -10.32
N GLU A 27 9.48 5.49 -10.93
CA GLU A 27 10.85 5.11 -10.52
C GLU A 27 11.22 5.74 -9.17
N GLU A 28 10.93 7.03 -8.97
CA GLU A 28 11.10 7.71 -7.67
C GLU A 28 10.23 7.07 -6.58
N PHE A 29 8.97 6.76 -6.91
CA PHE A 29 8.09 6.03 -5.98
C PHE A 29 8.59 4.62 -5.67
N CYS A 30 9.13 3.89 -6.65
CA CYS A 30 9.70 2.56 -6.43
C CYS A 30 10.91 2.64 -5.47
N ASP A 31 11.78 3.63 -5.63
CA ASP A 31 12.93 3.86 -4.74
C ASP A 31 12.48 4.20 -3.32
N ASP A 32 11.48 5.09 -3.19
CA ASP A 32 10.94 5.48 -1.89
C ASP A 32 10.18 4.33 -1.22
N LEU A 33 9.47 3.50 -2.00
CA LEU A 33 8.81 2.29 -1.52
C LEU A 33 9.81 1.24 -1.03
N ILE A 34 10.96 1.09 -1.70
CA ILE A 34 12.04 0.18 -1.26
C ILE A 34 12.68 0.70 0.04
N LYS A 35 12.86 2.02 0.19
CA LYS A 35 13.39 2.62 1.42
C LYS A 35 12.40 2.57 2.58
N ALA A 36 11.11 2.74 2.30
CA ALA A 36 10.02 2.69 3.27
C ALA A 36 9.55 1.25 3.57
N LYS A 37 10.15 0.24 2.93
CA LYS A 37 9.73 -1.16 2.97
C LYS A 37 9.88 -1.85 4.32
N ASP A 38 10.27 -1.12 5.37
CA ASP A 38 10.23 -1.63 6.72
C ASP A 38 8.82 -1.55 7.31
N LEU A 39 7.87 -2.20 6.64
CA LEU A 39 6.61 -2.64 7.26
C LEU A 39 6.88 -3.59 8.45
N THR A 40 8.07 -4.17 8.52
CA THR A 40 8.63 -4.83 9.72
C THR A 40 8.55 -3.90 10.92
N SER A 41 8.96 -2.63 10.79
CA SER A 41 8.96 -1.67 11.90
C SER A 41 7.56 -1.37 12.43
N LEU A 42 6.54 -1.34 11.57
CA LEU A 42 5.15 -1.21 11.99
C LEU A 42 4.67 -2.47 12.72
N THR A 43 5.01 -3.65 12.18
CA THR A 43 4.63 -4.93 12.78
C THR A 43 5.29 -5.12 14.15
N ASP A 44 6.58 -4.80 14.25
CA ASP A 44 7.37 -4.84 15.48
C ASP A 44 6.81 -3.85 16.50
N ALA A 45 6.50 -2.62 16.10
CA ALA A 45 5.88 -1.63 16.98
C ALA A 45 4.51 -2.08 17.52
N ILE A 46 3.71 -2.76 16.70
CA ILE A 46 2.43 -3.35 17.14
C ILE A 46 2.68 -4.52 18.12
N GLN A 47 3.64 -5.40 17.83
CA GLN A 47 3.99 -6.54 18.70
C GLN A 47 4.54 -6.08 20.06
N ASP A 48 5.38 -5.04 20.05
CA ASP A 48 5.97 -4.42 21.24
C ASP A 48 5.00 -3.50 21.97
N LYS A 49 3.76 -3.33 21.46
CA LYS A 49 2.73 -2.40 21.98
C LYS A 49 3.18 -0.94 22.01
N ASP A 50 4.18 -0.57 21.20
CA ASP A 50 4.56 0.82 20.99
C ASP A 50 3.62 1.46 19.95
N PHE A 51 2.39 1.73 20.38
CA PHE A 51 1.37 2.32 19.51
C PHE A 51 1.72 3.75 19.06
N LYS A 52 2.64 4.42 19.76
CA LYS A 52 3.15 5.73 19.34
C LYS A 52 4.07 5.57 18.13
N ALA A 53 4.99 4.60 18.17
CA ALA A 53 5.80 4.25 17.01
C ALA A 53 4.95 3.73 15.86
N ALA A 54 3.97 2.86 16.13
CA ALA A 54 3.05 2.34 15.11
C ALA A 54 2.27 3.48 14.43
N ALA A 55 1.80 4.48 15.18
CA ALA A 55 1.10 5.63 14.63
C ALA A 55 2.01 6.52 13.76
N ALA A 56 3.29 6.67 14.14
CA ALA A 56 4.27 7.38 13.32
C ALA A 56 4.52 6.66 11.99
N GLN A 57 4.69 5.33 12.03
CA GLN A 57 4.89 4.50 10.84
C GLN A 57 3.65 4.49 9.93
N ALA A 58 2.44 4.44 10.49
CA ALA A 58 1.20 4.57 9.73
C ALA A 58 1.10 5.93 9.00
N LYS A 59 1.60 7.01 9.63
CA LYS A 59 1.65 8.34 9.03
C LYS A 59 2.66 8.42 7.88
N GLU A 60 3.83 7.80 8.03
CA GLU A 60 4.83 7.69 6.95
C GLU A 60 4.26 6.91 5.75
N LEU A 61 3.55 5.80 6.00
CA LEU A 61 2.87 5.05 4.95
C LEU A 61 1.83 5.90 4.20
N ARG A 62 1.11 6.80 4.91
CA ARG A 62 0.16 7.72 4.28
C ARG A 62 0.84 8.78 3.41
N GLN A 63 1.98 9.30 3.86
CA GLN A 63 2.77 10.24 3.05
C GLN A 63 3.30 9.58 1.77
N LEU A 64 3.78 8.34 1.89
CA LEU A 64 4.19 7.53 0.73
C LEU A 64 3.01 7.30 -0.23
N ALA A 65 1.84 6.99 0.31
CA ALA A 65 0.63 6.78 -0.48
C ALA A 65 0.17 8.04 -1.23
N ASP A 66 0.35 9.23 -0.66
CA ASP A 66 0.00 10.50 -1.32
C ASP A 66 0.93 10.79 -2.52
N ASN A 67 2.18 10.32 -2.46
CA ASN A 67 3.16 10.44 -3.54
C ASN A 67 3.08 9.30 -4.58
N ALA A 68 2.18 8.34 -4.39
CA ALA A 68 2.06 7.21 -5.30
C ALA A 68 1.60 7.63 -6.71
N PRO A 69 2.04 6.92 -7.77
CA PRO A 69 1.57 7.14 -9.14
C PRO A 69 0.05 6.96 -9.25
N ASP A 70 -0.59 7.74 -10.13
CA ASP A 70 -2.06 7.76 -10.28
C ASP A 70 -2.68 6.36 -10.43
N ALA A 71 -1.96 5.44 -11.09
CA ALA A 71 -2.39 4.06 -11.33
C ALA A 71 -2.57 3.22 -10.04
N VAL A 72 -1.86 3.55 -8.96
CA VAL A 72 -1.89 2.79 -7.68
C VAL A 72 -2.20 3.69 -6.48
N ARG A 73 -2.29 5.01 -6.66
CA ARG A 73 -2.50 6.00 -5.59
C ARG A 73 -3.74 5.70 -4.76
N SER A 74 -4.88 5.41 -5.40
CA SER A 74 -6.11 5.09 -4.68
C SER A 74 -5.95 3.86 -3.79
N ASP A 75 -5.36 2.78 -4.31
CA ASP A 75 -5.14 1.55 -3.55
C ASP A 75 -4.14 1.79 -2.39
N MET A 76 -3.07 2.57 -2.60
CA MET A 76 -2.12 2.94 -1.57
C MET A 76 -2.73 3.81 -0.46
N GLN A 77 -3.53 4.81 -0.82
CA GLN A 77 -4.19 5.69 0.15
C GLN A 77 -5.20 4.92 1.01
N GLU A 78 -5.86 3.95 0.41
CA GLU A 78 -6.77 3.03 1.08
C GLU A 78 -6.04 2.05 2.01
N LEU A 79 -4.90 1.53 1.58
CA LEU A 79 -4.02 0.70 2.41
C LEU A 79 -3.54 1.50 3.63
N ALA A 80 -3.01 2.69 3.42
CA ALA A 80 -2.54 3.58 4.49
C ALA A 80 -3.65 3.96 5.47
N ARG A 81 -4.86 4.24 4.96
CA ARG A 81 -6.03 4.50 5.81
C ARG A 81 -6.37 3.29 6.68
N SER A 82 -6.40 2.09 6.10
CA SER A 82 -6.74 0.86 6.83
C SER A 82 -5.72 0.57 7.95
N VAL A 83 -4.42 0.75 7.67
CA VAL A 83 -3.36 0.64 8.68
C VAL A 83 -3.54 1.65 9.81
N GLN A 84 -3.81 2.91 9.48
CA GLN A 84 -4.04 3.95 10.47
C GLN A 84 -5.26 3.63 11.37
N GLU A 85 -6.37 3.19 10.77
CA GLU A 85 -7.55 2.76 11.51
C GLU A 85 -7.24 1.59 12.46
N ILE A 86 -6.45 0.59 12.02
CA ILE A 86 -6.01 -0.53 12.86
C ILE A 86 -5.20 -0.04 14.06
N VAL A 87 -4.21 0.84 13.85
CA VAL A 87 -3.38 1.38 14.94
C VAL A 87 -4.23 2.20 15.92
N GLU A 88 -5.18 2.99 15.44
CA GLU A 88 -6.10 3.75 16.29
C GLU A 88 -7.01 2.83 17.13
N LEU A 89 -7.51 1.73 16.54
CA LEU A 89 -8.31 0.74 17.26
C LEU A 89 -7.48 0.03 18.33
N LEU A 90 -6.25 -0.38 18.02
CA LEU A 90 -5.33 -1.01 18.99
C LEU A 90 -4.98 -0.07 20.14
N THR A 91 -4.75 1.22 19.85
CA THR A 91 -4.49 2.23 20.88
C THR A 91 -5.69 2.39 21.83
N LYS A 92 -6.92 2.37 21.29
CA LYS A 92 -8.15 2.42 22.09
C LYS A 92 -8.33 1.17 22.95
N ASP A 93 -8.06 -0.01 22.40
CA ASP A 93 -8.13 -1.29 23.12
C ASP A 93 -7.18 -1.30 24.32
N GLU A 94 -5.92 -0.89 24.15
CA GLU A 94 -4.94 -0.80 25.25
C GLU A 94 -5.36 0.24 26.31
N ALA A 95 -5.92 1.38 25.88
CA ALA A 95 -6.45 2.40 26.80
C ALA A 95 -7.67 1.89 27.60
N GLN A 96 -8.54 1.08 27.00
CA GLN A 96 -9.67 0.46 27.70
C GLN A 96 -9.19 -0.66 28.64
N ALA A 97 -8.25 -1.49 28.20
CA ALA A 97 -7.66 -2.56 29.00
C ALA A 97 -6.94 -2.05 30.26
N SER A 98 -6.38 -0.84 30.21
CA SER A 98 -5.70 -0.21 31.36
C SER A 98 -6.64 0.50 32.35
N VAL A 99 -7.91 0.74 31.97
CA VAL A 99 -8.91 1.47 32.78
C VAL A 99 -10.05 0.56 33.29
N SER A 100 -10.21 -0.65 32.74
CA SER A 100 -11.40 -1.47 33.01
C SER A 100 -11.35 -2.19 34.38
N GLU A 101 -12.10 -1.65 35.36
CA GLU A 101 -12.47 -2.33 36.62
C GLU A 101 -13.73 -3.21 36.48
N ASN A 102 -14.35 -3.29 35.28
CA ASN A 102 -15.62 -4.01 35.10
C ASN A 102 -15.70 -4.79 33.76
N PRO A 103 -15.54 -6.13 33.77
CA PRO A 103 -15.28 -6.95 32.57
C PRO A 103 -16.52 -7.29 31.70
N ALA A 104 -17.74 -7.00 32.17
CA ALA A 104 -18.96 -7.45 31.50
C ALA A 104 -19.43 -6.55 30.33
N ASP A 105 -19.15 -5.24 30.39
CA ASP A 105 -19.53 -4.27 29.35
C ASP A 105 -18.48 -4.21 28.22
N SER A 106 -17.21 -4.35 28.59
CA SER A 106 -16.06 -4.36 27.67
C SER A 106 -16.02 -5.56 26.73
N THR A 107 -16.65 -6.69 27.06
CA THR A 107 -16.60 -7.89 26.21
C THR A 107 -17.33 -7.67 24.87
N SER A 108 -18.47 -6.97 24.87
CA SER A 108 -19.25 -6.72 23.66
C SER A 108 -18.64 -5.64 22.76
N GLU A 109 -18.03 -4.61 23.36
CA GLU A 109 -17.29 -3.57 22.64
C GLU A 109 -16.00 -4.14 22.02
N VAL A 110 -15.25 -4.98 22.76
CA VAL A 110 -14.04 -5.66 22.26
C VAL A 110 -14.37 -6.62 21.13
N GLU A 111 -15.49 -7.35 21.18
CA GLU A 111 -15.92 -8.21 20.06
C GLU A 111 -16.30 -7.40 18.81
N GLN A 112 -16.99 -6.27 18.97
CA GLN A 112 -17.26 -5.36 17.84
C GLN A 112 -15.98 -4.77 17.26
N LEU A 113 -15.02 -4.41 18.12
CA LEU A 113 -13.70 -3.92 17.72
C LEU A 113 -12.95 -4.98 16.92
N ARG A 114 -12.96 -6.24 17.38
CA ARG A 114 -12.33 -7.38 16.71
C ARG A 114 -12.96 -7.70 15.36
N ASN A 115 -14.29 -7.63 15.25
CA ASN A 115 -14.99 -7.83 13.98
C ASN A 115 -14.66 -6.71 12.97
N GLN A 116 -14.56 -5.46 13.44
CA GLN A 116 -14.11 -4.35 12.61
C GLN A 116 -12.66 -4.56 12.16
N LEU A 117 -11.76 -4.94 13.06
CA LEU A 117 -10.36 -5.26 12.73
C LEU A 117 -10.27 -6.36 11.66
N ASN A 118 -10.99 -7.47 11.83
CA ASN A 118 -10.97 -8.58 10.87
C ASN A 118 -11.47 -8.16 9.48
N SER A 119 -12.56 -7.40 9.42
CA SER A 119 -13.07 -6.85 8.15
C SER A 119 -12.05 -5.92 7.48
N ARG A 120 -11.34 -5.11 8.27
CA ARG A 120 -10.26 -4.26 7.77
C ARG A 120 -9.05 -5.04 7.28
N PHE A 121 -8.68 -6.13 7.95
CA PHE A 121 -7.62 -7.02 7.48
C PHE A 121 -7.98 -7.70 6.15
N ASP A 122 -9.23 -8.14 5.96
CA ASP A 122 -9.67 -8.73 4.69
C ASP A 122 -9.62 -7.73 3.52
N ASP A 123 -10.04 -6.49 3.77
CA ASP A 123 -9.95 -5.41 2.78
C ASP A 123 -8.48 -5.02 2.50
N LEU A 124 -7.65 -4.99 3.53
CA LEU A 124 -6.21 -4.76 3.43
C LEU A 124 -5.55 -5.84 2.57
N ASP A 125 -5.88 -7.11 2.77
CA ASP A 125 -5.25 -8.24 2.09
C ASP A 125 -5.52 -8.20 0.57
N ARG A 126 -6.77 -7.93 0.17
CA ARG A 126 -7.15 -7.76 -1.24
C ARG A 126 -6.45 -6.59 -1.92
N ARG A 127 -6.25 -5.49 -1.19
CA ARG A 127 -5.63 -4.26 -1.69
C ARG A 127 -4.10 -4.40 -1.74
N SER A 128 -3.52 -5.06 -0.73
CA SER A 128 -2.11 -5.42 -0.69
C SER A 128 -1.75 -6.30 -1.88
N ALA A 129 -2.61 -7.23 -2.29
CA ALA A 129 -2.37 -8.07 -3.47
C ALA A 129 -2.33 -7.26 -4.78
N ARG A 130 -3.14 -6.20 -4.91
CA ARG A 130 -3.09 -5.30 -6.09
C ARG A 130 -1.83 -4.45 -6.09
N VAL A 131 -1.49 -3.86 -4.94
CA VAL A 131 -0.24 -3.08 -4.78
C VAL A 131 0.97 -3.98 -5.03
N SER A 132 1.05 -5.16 -4.41
CA SER A 132 2.16 -6.10 -4.57
C SER A 132 2.33 -6.57 -6.01
N ARG A 133 1.22 -6.84 -6.73
CA ARG A 133 1.28 -7.16 -8.16
C ARG A 133 1.81 -5.98 -8.98
N TRP A 134 1.27 -4.77 -8.77
CA TRP A 134 1.72 -3.58 -9.48
C TRP A 134 3.19 -3.28 -9.21
N THR A 135 3.63 -3.36 -7.95
CA THR A 135 5.02 -3.16 -7.53
C THR A 135 5.95 -4.22 -8.12
N SER A 136 5.51 -5.48 -8.20
CA SER A 136 6.29 -6.53 -8.85
C SER A 136 6.45 -6.27 -10.35
N GLU A 137 5.38 -5.83 -11.02
CA GLU A 137 5.37 -5.54 -12.45
C GLU A 137 6.13 -4.26 -12.83
N LYS A 138 6.11 -3.23 -11.98
CA LYS A 138 6.64 -1.89 -12.28
C LYS A 138 7.93 -1.54 -11.58
N CYS A 139 8.13 -2.03 -10.37
CA CYS A 139 9.31 -1.78 -9.54
C CYS A 139 10.26 -2.99 -9.46
N GLY A 140 9.83 -4.18 -9.92
CA GLY A 140 10.63 -5.40 -9.84
C GLY A 140 10.83 -5.94 -8.41
N VAL A 141 9.99 -5.52 -7.46
CA VAL A 141 10.06 -5.93 -6.04
C VAL A 141 8.80 -6.69 -5.64
N ASN A 142 8.98 -7.84 -4.97
CA ASN A 142 7.89 -8.50 -4.25
C ASN A 142 7.79 -7.94 -2.83
N LEU A 143 6.66 -7.32 -2.50
CA LEU A 143 6.31 -6.87 -1.15
C LEU A 143 5.88 -8.06 -0.29
#